data_AF-Q3TKQ7-F1
#
_entry.id   AF-Q3TKQ7-F1
#
_cell.length_a   1.000
_cell.length_b   1.000
_cell.length_c   1.000
_cell.angle_alpha   90.00
_cell.angle_beta   90.00
_cell.angle_gamma   90.00
#
_symmetry.space_group_name_H-M   'P 1'
#
loop_
_entity.id
_entity.type
_entity.pdbx_description
1 polymer ?
#
loop_
_entity_poly.entity_id
_entity_poly.type
_entity_poly.pdbx_seq_one_letter_code
_entity_poly.pdbx_strand_id
1 'polypeptide(L)'
;MNGPGNLLASENFLGITSQPRNDFGNFFGSVIAKPFSSGTPRHPLEGTHELRQACQICFVKSGPKLMDFTYHANVDHKCKKDILIGRIKNVEDKSWKKIRPRPTKTNYEGPYYICKDVAADDECRYPGHCTFAYCQEEIDVWTLERKGAFSREAFFGGNGKINLTVVRILQEHHGEFTFLCEKCFDHKPRMISKRNKDNSTACSHPVTKHEFEDNKCLVHILRETTVKYSKIRSFHKQCQFDICRHEVRYGCVREDECFYAHSLIELKVWIMQSERGISHDDIAQQSKQYWRSLQASMPGVQVLGNQIMPGLLNMEIKFVCAQCLRNGQVIEPDRNRKYCSAKAQHSWTKERRAMRAMSFERKKWMNIRPLPTKKQMPLQFDLCNHIANRKKCQYVGNCSFAHSPEEREVWTYMKDNKIHDIEQFYELWLKN
;
A
#
# COMPACT_ATOMS: atom_id res chain seq x y z
N MET A 1 52.11 -31.07 15.69
CA MET A 1 51.77 -31.26 14.27
C MET A 1 50.77 -30.19 13.85
N ASN A 2 51.29 -29.22 13.10
CA ASN A 2 50.68 -28.35 12.08
C ASN A 2 49.33 -27.65 12.38
N GLY A 3 49.43 -26.38 12.75
CA GLY A 3 48.63 -25.31 12.14
C GLY A 3 49.60 -24.23 11.63
N PRO A 4 49.56 -23.79 10.36
CA PRO A 4 50.51 -22.81 9.85
C PRO A 4 50.09 -21.40 10.23
N GLY A 5 51.08 -20.59 10.59
CA GLY A 5 50.96 -19.15 10.83
C GLY A 5 51.18 -18.30 9.57
N ASN A 6 50.77 -17.04 9.73
CA ASN A 6 51.22 -15.78 9.13
C ASN A 6 51.84 -15.76 7.73
N LEU A 7 51.38 -14.81 6.90
CA LEU A 7 52.26 -13.87 6.20
C LEU A 7 51.50 -12.59 5.81
N LEU A 8 52.19 -11.46 6.00
CA LEU A 8 51.79 -10.06 5.82
C LEU A 8 51.61 -9.67 4.35
N ALA A 9 50.78 -8.64 4.09
CA ALA A 9 51.12 -7.55 3.18
C ALA A 9 50.32 -6.29 3.54
N SER A 10 51.02 -5.32 4.12
CA SER A 10 50.61 -3.91 4.18
C SER A 10 51.13 -3.23 2.92
N GLU A 11 50.26 -2.59 2.15
CA GLU A 11 50.67 -1.54 1.22
C GLU A 11 49.81 -0.29 1.46
N ASN A 12 50.51 0.77 1.84
CA ASN A 12 50.02 2.14 1.88
C ASN A 12 49.71 2.61 0.47
N PHE A 13 48.53 3.21 0.26
CA PHE A 13 48.38 4.21 -0.79
C PHE A 13 47.74 5.48 -0.24
N LEU A 14 48.52 6.53 -0.39
CA LEU A 14 48.34 7.92 -0.04
C LEU A 14 46.95 8.51 -0.36
N GLY A 15 46.36 9.09 0.68
CA GLY A 15 45.73 10.43 0.73
C GLY A 15 44.97 10.96 -0.49
N ILE A 16 43.64 10.94 -0.41
CA ILE A 16 42.82 12.08 -0.84
C ILE A 16 41.83 12.39 0.29
N THR A 17 42.08 13.48 1.00
CA THR A 17 41.19 14.09 1.99
C THR A 17 39.89 14.54 1.31
N SER A 18 38.78 13.87 1.61
CA SER A 18 37.43 14.41 1.40
C SER A 18 36.87 14.84 2.76
N GLN A 19 36.68 16.16 2.91
CA GLN A 19 36.01 16.75 4.06
C GLN A 19 34.58 16.21 4.18
N PRO A 20 34.12 15.78 5.37
CA PRO A 20 32.71 15.54 5.59
C PRO A 20 32.02 16.89 5.83
N ARG A 21 31.29 17.41 4.84
CA ARG A 21 30.23 18.40 5.08
C ARG A 21 28.90 17.67 5.07
N ASN A 22 28.45 17.25 6.24
CA ASN A 22 27.06 16.91 6.53
C ASN A 22 26.77 17.24 7.99
N ASP A 23 26.92 18.52 8.33
CA ASP A 23 26.38 19.11 9.55
C ASP A 23 25.34 20.15 9.17
N PHE A 24 24.08 19.71 9.05
CA PHE A 24 22.91 20.56 9.27
C PHE A 24 21.83 19.72 9.93
N GLY A 25 22.12 19.31 11.17
CA GLY A 25 21.10 19.08 12.19
C GLY A 25 20.68 20.43 12.79
N ASN A 26 19.40 20.54 13.15
CA ASN A 26 18.78 21.61 13.93
C ASN A 26 18.61 22.97 13.22
N PHE A 27 17.47 23.21 12.58
CA PHE A 27 16.77 24.52 12.63
C PHE A 27 15.29 24.34 12.23
N PHE A 28 14.51 23.70 13.10
CA PHE A 28 13.06 23.96 13.16
C PHE A 28 12.75 24.48 14.56
N GLY A 29 13.11 25.74 14.78
CA GLY A 29 12.69 26.49 15.95
C GLY A 29 11.17 26.69 15.90
N SER A 30 10.52 26.36 17.01
CA SER A 30 9.11 26.60 17.27
C SER A 30 8.79 28.09 17.12
N VAL A 31 8.04 28.45 16.08
CA VAL A 31 7.39 29.76 15.99
C VAL A 31 5.92 29.56 16.26
N ILE A 32 5.50 30.04 17.43
CA ILE A 32 4.11 30.10 17.87
C ILE A 32 3.35 31.01 16.88
N ALA A 33 2.50 30.43 16.04
CA ALA A 33 1.60 31.19 15.17
C ALA A 33 0.23 31.35 15.86
N LYS A 34 -0.15 32.60 16.15
CA LYS A 34 -1.51 33.00 16.56
C LYS A 34 -2.51 32.72 15.42
N PRO A 35 -3.81 32.48 15.72
CA PRO A 35 -4.77 32.04 14.72
C PRO A 35 -5.44 33.23 14.04
N PHE A 36 -5.39 33.39 12.70
CA PHE A 36 -6.38 34.20 11.96
C PHE A 36 -6.51 33.89 10.44
N SER A 37 -7.78 34.01 10.00
CA SER A 37 -8.47 34.35 8.73
C SER A 37 -8.09 33.79 7.34
N SER A 38 -9.15 33.24 6.71
CA SER A 38 -9.57 33.09 5.30
C SER A 38 -8.60 33.20 4.11
N GLY A 39 -8.64 32.18 3.23
CA GLY A 39 -8.77 32.46 1.79
C GLY A 39 -7.97 31.62 0.79
N THR A 40 -6.87 30.99 1.18
CA THR A 40 -6.03 30.18 0.27
C THR A 40 -5.71 28.81 0.88
N PRO A 41 -5.64 27.73 0.09
CA PRO A 41 -5.17 26.44 0.60
C PRO A 41 -3.70 26.61 1.01
N ARG A 42 -3.44 26.78 2.31
CA ARG A 42 -2.09 26.86 2.86
C ARG A 42 -1.43 25.50 2.65
N HIS A 43 -0.41 25.43 1.79
CA HIS A 43 0.36 24.19 1.62
C HIS A 43 1.45 24.14 2.71
N PRO A 44 1.83 22.95 3.22
CA PRO A 44 2.78 22.84 4.33
C PRO A 44 4.16 23.47 4.08
N LEU A 45 4.51 23.74 2.82
CA LEU A 45 5.76 24.39 2.42
C LEU A 45 5.65 25.92 2.26
N GLU A 46 4.51 26.55 2.52
CA GLU A 46 4.31 27.99 2.24
C GLU A 46 5.30 28.90 3.00
N GLY A 47 5.78 28.46 4.17
CA GLY A 47 6.81 29.17 4.94
C GLY A 47 8.23 29.05 4.39
N THR A 48 8.55 27.94 3.70
CA THR A 48 9.93 27.61 3.29
C THR A 48 10.15 27.68 1.78
N HIS A 49 9.12 27.43 0.99
CA HIS A 49 9.17 27.36 -0.47
C HIS A 49 8.23 28.37 -1.11
N GLU A 50 8.59 28.79 -2.31
CA GLU A 50 7.67 29.42 -3.26
C GLU A 50 7.35 28.41 -4.35
N LEU A 51 6.08 27.98 -4.41
CA LEU A 51 5.59 27.04 -5.42
C LEU A 51 4.71 27.79 -6.43
N ARG A 52 4.84 27.47 -7.72
CA ARG A 52 4.02 28.06 -8.80
C ARG A 52 3.68 27.02 -9.85
N GLN A 53 2.61 27.30 -10.59
CA GLN A 53 2.28 26.57 -11.81
C GLN A 53 2.88 27.28 -13.02
N ALA A 54 3.38 26.51 -13.96
CA ALA A 54 3.91 26.98 -15.23
C ALA A 54 3.48 26.06 -16.37
N CYS A 55 3.93 26.36 -17.58
CA CYS A 55 3.81 25.50 -18.75
C CYS A 55 5.07 25.59 -19.60
N GLN A 56 5.12 24.83 -20.69
CA GLN A 56 6.26 24.83 -21.60
C GLN A 56 6.56 26.20 -22.26
N ILE A 57 5.62 27.15 -22.23
CA ILE A 57 5.78 28.50 -22.83
C ILE A 57 6.46 29.46 -21.84
N CYS A 58 6.06 29.44 -20.56
CA CYS A 58 6.62 30.33 -19.53
C CYS A 58 7.73 29.69 -18.69
N PHE A 59 8.02 28.41 -18.88
CA PHE A 59 9.12 27.70 -18.24
C PHE A 59 9.94 26.98 -19.31
N VAL A 60 10.95 27.67 -19.82
CA VAL A 60 11.71 27.29 -21.01
C VAL A 60 13.09 26.77 -20.63
N LYS A 61 13.61 25.82 -21.41
CA LYS A 61 14.98 25.34 -21.24
C LYS A 61 15.94 26.44 -21.71
N SER A 62 16.79 26.94 -20.81
CA SER A 62 17.68 28.09 -21.02
C SER A 62 19.14 27.71 -21.26
N GLY A 63 19.50 26.45 -21.09
CA GLY A 63 20.88 25.98 -21.26
C GLY A 63 20.96 24.48 -21.61
N PRO A 64 22.17 23.96 -21.85
CA PRO A 64 22.37 22.56 -22.24
C PRO A 64 22.09 21.60 -21.07
N LYS A 65 22.31 22.02 -19.82
CA LYS A 65 22.21 21.14 -18.66
C LYS A 65 20.77 20.70 -18.39
N LEU A 66 20.64 19.59 -17.67
CA LEU A 66 19.35 18.97 -17.35
C LEU A 66 18.40 19.90 -16.58
N MET A 67 18.93 20.80 -15.75
CA MET A 67 18.17 21.66 -14.84
C MET A 67 18.17 23.14 -15.23
N ASP A 68 18.72 23.48 -16.40
CA ASP A 68 18.78 24.85 -16.90
C ASP A 68 17.42 25.27 -17.47
N PHE A 69 16.52 25.69 -16.59
CA PHE A 69 15.23 26.25 -16.96
C PHE A 69 15.08 27.66 -16.40
N THR A 70 14.43 28.52 -17.19
CA THR A 70 14.09 29.88 -16.78
C THR A 70 12.58 30.04 -16.77
N TYR A 71 12.06 30.58 -15.67
CA TYR A 71 10.66 30.94 -15.53
C TYR A 71 10.45 32.42 -15.88
N HIS A 72 9.56 32.68 -16.82
CA HIS A 72 9.19 34.03 -17.25
C HIS A 72 7.76 34.33 -16.79
N ALA A 73 7.64 35.10 -15.70
CA ALA A 73 6.36 35.40 -15.08
C ALA A 73 5.43 36.28 -15.94
N ASN A 74 6.00 37.13 -16.81
CA ASN A 74 5.26 38.17 -17.54
C ASN A 74 5.04 37.84 -19.03
N VAL A 75 5.02 36.56 -19.40
CA VAL A 75 4.73 36.16 -20.78
C VAL A 75 3.22 36.18 -21.00
N ASP A 76 2.75 37.02 -21.93
CA ASP A 76 1.33 37.05 -22.30
C ASP A 76 0.95 35.79 -23.09
N HIS A 77 0.30 34.86 -22.41
CA HIS A 77 -0.22 33.64 -23.01
C HIS A 77 -1.28 33.01 -22.09
N LYS A 78 -2.15 32.19 -22.68
CA LYS A 78 -3.06 31.33 -21.91
C LYS A 78 -2.28 30.15 -21.32
N CYS A 79 -1.74 30.34 -20.12
CA CYS A 79 -0.92 29.33 -19.46
C CYS A 79 -1.70 28.04 -19.17
N LYS A 80 -1.18 26.90 -19.63
CA LYS A 80 -1.76 25.57 -19.38
C LYS A 80 -1.65 25.15 -17.91
N LYS A 81 -0.70 25.74 -17.16
CA LYS A 81 -0.47 25.45 -15.74
C LYS A 81 -0.29 23.96 -15.46
N ASP A 82 0.41 23.24 -16.34
CA ASP A 82 0.62 21.78 -16.33
C ASP A 82 1.96 21.35 -15.73
N ILE A 83 2.84 22.29 -15.40
CA ILE A 83 4.15 22.05 -14.76
C ILE A 83 4.15 22.65 -13.36
N LEU A 84 4.56 21.87 -12.37
CA LEU A 84 4.85 22.38 -11.02
C LEU A 84 6.30 22.83 -10.95
N ILE A 85 6.52 24.08 -10.54
CA ILE A 85 7.85 24.64 -10.30
C ILE A 85 7.96 25.12 -8.86
N GLY A 86 9.16 25.06 -8.30
CA GLY A 86 9.42 25.52 -6.94
C GLY A 86 10.84 26.05 -6.76
N ARG A 87 10.99 26.88 -5.74
CA ARG A 87 12.27 27.35 -5.22
C ARG A 87 12.20 27.52 -3.71
N ILE A 88 13.31 27.39 -3.02
CA ILE A 88 13.41 27.66 -1.58
C ILE A 88 13.60 29.17 -1.37
N LYS A 89 12.90 29.76 -0.38
CA LYS A 89 12.89 31.22 -0.17
C LYS A 89 14.23 31.78 0.36
N ASN A 90 14.90 31.01 1.22
CA ASN A 90 16.03 31.48 2.04
C ASN A 90 17.37 30.85 1.62
N VAL A 91 17.54 30.54 0.34
CA VAL A 91 18.80 30.01 -0.21
C VAL A 91 19.37 30.95 -1.26
N GLU A 92 20.68 30.84 -1.50
CA GLU A 92 21.39 31.65 -2.50
C GLU A 92 20.87 31.38 -3.92
N ASP A 93 20.57 30.12 -4.24
CA ASP A 93 20.00 29.73 -5.53
C ASP A 93 18.51 30.13 -5.62
N LYS A 94 18.22 31.20 -6.35
CA LYS A 94 16.85 31.70 -6.58
C LYS A 94 16.19 31.13 -7.84
N SER A 95 16.83 30.18 -8.51
CA SER A 95 16.32 29.61 -9.76
C SER A 95 15.09 28.73 -9.52
N TRP A 96 14.18 28.74 -10.50
CA TRP A 96 12.98 27.91 -10.46
C TRP A 96 13.29 26.50 -10.92
N LYS A 97 13.08 25.51 -10.06
CA LYS A 97 13.30 24.10 -10.40
C LYS A 97 11.99 23.42 -10.79
N LYS A 98 12.07 22.50 -11.75
CA LYS A 98 10.95 21.63 -12.14
C LYS A 98 10.74 20.55 -11.09
N ILE A 99 9.52 20.42 -10.60
CA ILE A 99 9.13 19.37 -9.64
C ILE A 99 8.31 18.32 -10.40
N ARG A 100 8.88 17.15 -10.70
CA ARG A 100 8.16 16.09 -11.43
C ARG A 100 7.15 15.39 -10.53
N PRO A 101 6.19 14.62 -11.07
CA PRO A 101 5.29 13.81 -10.25
C PRO A 101 6.05 12.73 -9.48
N ARG A 102 5.61 12.43 -8.24
CA ARG A 102 6.18 11.35 -7.44
C ARG A 102 6.06 10.00 -8.18
N PRO A 103 7.15 9.22 -8.29
CA PRO A 103 7.09 7.87 -8.83
C PRO A 103 6.23 6.96 -7.94
N THR A 104 5.08 6.49 -8.44
CA THR A 104 4.12 5.68 -7.66
C THR A 104 4.23 4.17 -7.88
N LYS A 105 4.94 3.71 -8.92
CA LYS A 105 4.99 2.29 -9.32
C LYS A 105 5.53 1.33 -8.26
N THR A 106 6.28 1.81 -7.28
CA THR A 106 6.98 0.97 -6.29
C THR A 106 6.46 1.12 -4.86
N ASN A 107 5.44 1.96 -4.61
CA ASN A 107 4.95 2.29 -3.26
C ASN A 107 6.10 2.54 -2.26
N TYR A 108 7.12 3.28 -2.69
CA TYR A 108 8.33 3.50 -1.90
C TYR A 108 8.03 4.26 -0.60
N GLU A 109 8.41 3.64 0.53
CA GLU A 109 8.16 4.17 1.88
C GLU A 109 9.40 4.81 2.53
N GLY A 110 10.56 4.78 1.87
CA GLY A 110 11.80 5.37 2.39
C GLY A 110 11.97 6.87 2.10
N PRO A 111 13.04 7.49 2.59
CA PRO A 111 13.40 8.87 2.25
C PRO A 111 13.87 8.98 0.79
N TYR A 112 13.55 10.10 0.14
CA TYR A 112 14.04 10.40 -1.21
C TYR A 112 15.45 11.00 -1.16
N TYR A 113 16.24 10.71 -2.19
CA TYR A 113 17.61 11.20 -2.35
C TYR A 113 17.79 11.81 -3.73
N ILE A 114 18.78 12.71 -3.84
CA ILE A 114 19.17 13.31 -5.12
C ILE A 114 19.81 12.24 -6.00
N CYS A 115 19.47 12.26 -7.30
CA CYS A 115 20.03 11.38 -8.30
C CYS A 115 21.55 11.58 -8.38
N LYS A 116 22.30 10.47 -8.33
CA LYS A 116 23.77 10.50 -8.35
C LYS A 116 24.33 11.22 -9.58
N ASP A 117 23.80 10.93 -10.75
CA ASP A 117 24.26 11.54 -12.01
C ASP A 117 24.00 13.05 -12.00
N VAL A 118 22.81 13.46 -11.56
CA VAL A 118 22.44 14.89 -11.46
C VAL A 118 23.28 15.61 -10.40
N ALA A 119 23.58 14.96 -9.28
CA ALA A 119 24.46 15.51 -8.25
C ALA A 119 25.91 15.68 -8.75
N ALA A 120 26.31 14.91 -9.76
CA ALA A 120 27.61 15.03 -10.42
C ALA A 120 27.60 16.03 -11.60
N ASP A 121 26.50 16.75 -11.82
CA ASP A 121 26.28 17.66 -12.96
C ASP A 121 26.21 16.95 -14.33
N ASP A 122 25.99 15.63 -14.33
CA ASP A 122 25.81 14.80 -15.53
C ASP A 122 24.31 14.69 -15.92
N GLU A 123 24.07 14.28 -17.17
CA GLU A 123 22.72 13.92 -17.61
C GLU A 123 22.25 12.63 -16.92
N CYS A 124 21.03 12.66 -16.36
CA CYS A 124 20.44 11.48 -15.74
C CYS A 124 20.24 10.38 -16.77
N ARG A 125 20.77 9.18 -16.49
CA ARG A 125 20.68 8.00 -17.37
C ARG A 125 19.25 7.49 -17.62
N TYR A 126 18.28 7.94 -16.82
CA TYR A 126 16.87 7.54 -16.90
C TYR A 126 15.92 8.74 -16.96
N PRO A 127 16.01 9.59 -18.02
CA PRO A 127 15.21 10.80 -18.11
C PRO A 127 13.71 10.47 -18.11
N GLY A 128 12.92 11.19 -17.30
CA GLY A 128 11.47 10.98 -17.16
C GLY A 128 11.06 9.74 -16.36
N HIS A 129 11.96 8.80 -16.09
CA HIS A 129 11.69 7.58 -15.34
C HIS A 129 12.56 7.40 -14.09
N CYS A 130 13.49 8.31 -13.84
CA CYS A 130 14.34 8.29 -12.66
C CYS A 130 13.49 8.38 -11.38
N THR A 131 13.67 7.42 -10.49
CA THR A 131 13.00 7.35 -9.19
C THR A 131 13.70 8.16 -8.11
N PHE A 132 14.89 8.70 -8.39
CA PHE A 132 15.59 9.66 -7.54
C PHE A 132 15.19 11.09 -7.94
N ALA A 133 15.22 11.99 -6.98
CA ALA A 133 14.89 13.39 -7.19
C ALA A 133 16.05 14.13 -7.87
N TYR A 134 15.78 15.20 -8.58
CA TYR A 134 16.81 16.00 -9.26
C TYR A 134 17.21 17.23 -8.44
N CYS A 135 16.38 17.66 -7.49
CA CYS A 135 16.66 18.78 -6.59
C CYS A 135 15.99 18.60 -5.22
N GLN A 136 16.34 19.47 -4.27
CA GLN A 136 15.78 19.43 -2.91
C GLN A 136 14.28 19.75 -2.87
N GLU A 137 13.83 20.71 -3.68
CA GLU A 137 12.41 21.07 -3.79
C GLU A 137 11.56 19.87 -4.23
N GLU A 138 12.11 19.04 -5.12
CA GLU A 138 11.45 17.82 -5.58
C GLU A 138 11.37 16.78 -4.46
N ILE A 139 12.42 16.61 -3.66
CA ILE A 139 12.41 15.75 -2.46
C ILE A 139 11.33 16.20 -1.48
N ASP A 140 11.25 17.50 -1.19
CA ASP A 140 10.35 18.04 -0.19
C ASP A 140 8.88 17.87 -0.61
N VAL A 141 8.56 18.18 -1.87
CA VAL A 141 7.21 17.96 -2.42
C VAL A 141 6.87 16.47 -2.48
N TRP A 142 7.74 15.61 -3.01
CA TRP A 142 7.47 14.16 -3.07
C TRP A 142 7.29 13.56 -1.67
N THR A 143 8.05 14.06 -0.71
CA THR A 143 7.92 13.65 0.69
C THR A 143 6.53 14.00 1.21
N LEU A 144 6.04 15.21 1.00
CA LEU A 144 4.68 15.59 1.42
C LEU A 144 3.57 14.88 0.64
N GLU A 145 3.76 14.65 -0.65
CA GLU A 145 2.84 13.85 -1.47
C GLU A 145 2.73 12.43 -0.94
N ARG A 146 3.85 11.79 -0.60
CA ARG A 146 3.89 10.47 0.05
C ARG A 146 3.17 10.47 1.40
N LYS A 147 3.38 11.51 2.21
CA LYS A 147 2.73 11.67 3.52
C LYS A 147 1.22 11.97 3.41
N GLY A 148 0.73 12.32 2.23
CA GLY A 148 -0.64 12.79 2.04
C GLY A 148 -0.88 14.19 2.61
N ALA A 149 0.18 15.00 2.79
CA ALA A 149 0.11 16.37 3.28
C ALA A 149 0.15 17.41 2.14
N PHE A 150 0.47 16.98 0.92
CA PHE A 150 0.45 17.81 -0.29
C PHE A 150 -0.26 17.06 -1.42
N SER A 151 -1.17 17.73 -2.12
CA SER A 151 -1.83 17.22 -3.32
C SER A 151 -1.61 18.22 -4.43
N ARG A 152 -1.03 17.71 -5.50
CA ARG A 152 -0.78 18.48 -6.70
C ARG A 152 -2.09 18.89 -7.34
N GLU A 153 -3.11 18.04 -7.30
CA GLU A 153 -4.44 18.33 -7.84
C GLU A 153 -5.12 19.48 -7.08
N ALA A 154 -5.00 19.51 -5.74
CA ALA A 154 -5.49 20.60 -4.90
C ALA A 154 -4.77 21.91 -5.22
N PHE A 155 -3.44 21.85 -5.33
CA PHE A 155 -2.60 23.01 -5.65
C PHE A 155 -2.93 23.57 -7.04
N PHE A 156 -3.34 22.72 -7.97
CA PHE A 156 -3.68 23.12 -9.33
C PHE A 156 -5.11 23.68 -9.47
N GLY A 157 -5.81 23.91 -8.36
CA GLY A 157 -7.17 24.45 -8.34
C GLY A 157 -8.26 23.41 -8.60
N GLY A 158 -7.92 22.11 -8.58
CA GLY A 158 -8.92 21.04 -8.57
C GLY A 158 -9.61 20.91 -7.20
N ASN A 159 -10.72 20.17 -7.15
CA ASN A 159 -11.47 19.86 -5.91
C ASN A 159 -10.67 19.05 -4.86
N GLY A 160 -9.35 18.91 -5.03
CA GLY A 160 -8.47 17.99 -4.32
C GLY A 160 -8.11 18.37 -2.89
N LYS A 161 -8.99 18.98 -2.09
CA LYS A 161 -8.71 19.15 -0.66
C LYS A 161 -8.36 17.77 -0.09
N ILE A 162 -7.15 17.61 0.44
CA ILE A 162 -6.72 16.34 1.04
C ILE A 162 -7.43 16.22 2.39
N ASN A 163 -8.68 15.82 2.33
CA ASN A 163 -9.44 15.53 3.52
C ASN A 163 -9.23 14.04 3.80
N LEU A 164 -8.29 13.73 4.69
CA LEU A 164 -8.10 12.36 5.17
C LEU A 164 -9.31 11.99 6.02
N THR A 165 -10.01 10.94 5.60
CA THR A 165 -11.07 10.28 6.36
C THR A 165 -10.68 8.82 6.55
N VAL A 166 -11.27 8.16 7.54
CA VAL A 166 -11.08 6.71 7.74
C VAL A 166 -11.40 5.96 6.44
N VAL A 167 -12.50 6.30 5.78
CA VAL A 167 -12.90 5.71 4.49
C VAL A 167 -11.83 5.92 3.42
N ARG A 168 -11.29 7.13 3.27
CA ARG A 168 -10.26 7.42 2.26
C ARG A 168 -8.96 6.69 2.53
N ILE A 169 -8.55 6.59 3.80
CA ILE A 169 -7.37 5.81 4.21
C ILE A 169 -7.58 4.33 3.88
N LEU A 170 -8.76 3.77 4.16
CA LEU A 170 -9.10 2.38 3.83
C LEU A 170 -9.23 2.13 2.32
N GLN A 171 -9.71 3.09 1.54
CA GLN A 171 -9.76 2.98 0.08
C GLN A 171 -8.35 2.98 -0.55
N GLU A 172 -7.41 3.74 0.03
CA GLU A 172 -6.05 3.86 -0.50
C GLU A 172 -5.15 2.71 -0.03
N HIS A 173 -5.26 2.32 1.24
CA HIS A 173 -4.37 1.35 1.88
C HIS A 173 -5.00 -0.01 2.14
N HIS A 174 -6.27 -0.19 1.81
CA HIS A 174 -7.05 -1.42 2.04
C HIS A 174 -7.05 -1.84 3.53
N GLY A 175 -7.60 -3.01 3.84
CA GLY A 175 -7.58 -3.57 5.20
C GLY A 175 -8.65 -3.05 6.17
N GLU A 176 -8.47 -3.29 7.45
CA GLU A 176 -9.42 -2.91 8.51
C GLU A 176 -8.72 -2.31 9.73
N PHE A 177 -9.37 -1.38 10.42
CA PHE A 177 -8.94 -0.91 11.73
C PHE A 177 -9.72 -1.64 12.81
N THR A 178 -9.01 -2.24 13.77
CA THR A 178 -9.63 -2.96 14.88
C THR A 178 -8.79 -2.87 16.14
N PHE A 179 -9.39 -3.18 17.28
CA PHE A 179 -8.69 -3.24 18.55
C PHE A 179 -8.18 -4.65 18.83
N LEU A 180 -6.90 -4.73 19.23
CA LEU A 180 -6.27 -5.93 19.76
C LEU A 180 -5.77 -5.66 21.18
N CYS A 181 -5.45 -6.72 21.93
CA CYS A 181 -4.81 -6.57 23.23
C CYS A 181 -3.34 -6.16 23.06
N GLU A 182 -3.01 -4.98 23.58
CA GLU A 182 -1.70 -4.35 23.51
C GLU A 182 -0.61 -5.22 24.14
N LYS A 183 -0.82 -5.70 25.36
CA LYS A 183 0.12 -6.60 26.06
C LYS A 183 0.45 -7.86 25.25
N CYS A 184 -0.53 -8.41 24.53
CA CYS A 184 -0.29 -9.56 23.66
C CYS A 184 0.44 -9.14 22.37
N PHE A 185 0.07 -8.00 21.81
CA PHE A 185 0.62 -7.47 20.56
C PHE A 185 2.10 -7.09 20.68
N ASP A 186 2.49 -6.53 21.83
CA ASP A 186 3.86 -6.09 22.12
C ASP A 186 4.72 -7.21 22.75
N HIS A 187 4.11 -8.37 23.04
CA HIS A 187 4.86 -9.54 23.50
C HIS A 187 5.90 -9.98 22.46
N LYS A 188 7.00 -10.57 22.92
CA LYS A 188 8.07 -11.11 22.08
C LYS A 188 8.22 -12.60 22.42
N PRO A 189 7.69 -13.53 21.60
CA PRO A 189 7.09 -13.33 20.26
C PRO A 189 5.67 -12.73 20.30
N ARG A 190 5.29 -12.00 19.25
CA ARG A 190 3.99 -11.31 19.14
C ARG A 190 2.82 -12.29 19.18
N MET A 191 1.81 -11.98 19.99
CA MET A 191 0.56 -12.74 20.10
C MET A 191 -0.65 -11.89 19.68
N ILE A 192 -1.48 -12.41 18.78
CA ILE A 192 -2.68 -11.70 18.30
C ILE A 192 -3.89 -12.13 19.14
N SER A 193 -4.31 -11.28 20.07
CA SER A 193 -5.49 -11.54 20.93
C SER A 193 -6.55 -10.46 20.74
N LYS A 194 -7.78 -10.89 20.48
CA LYS A 194 -8.96 -10.02 20.33
C LYS A 194 -9.73 -9.96 21.65
N ARG A 195 -10.81 -9.18 21.68
CA ARG A 195 -11.79 -9.27 22.77
C ARG A 195 -12.39 -10.68 22.80
N ASN A 196 -12.46 -11.29 23.98
CA ASN A 196 -13.07 -12.60 24.15
C ASN A 196 -14.59 -12.48 23.94
N LYS A 197 -15.17 -13.47 23.25
CA LYS A 197 -16.62 -13.50 22.93
C LYS A 197 -17.47 -13.91 24.13
N ASP A 198 -16.95 -14.77 24.99
CA ASP A 198 -17.69 -15.33 26.13
C ASP A 198 -17.52 -14.46 27.38
N ASN A 199 -16.36 -13.80 27.53
CA ASN A 199 -16.11 -12.82 28.57
C ASN A 199 -15.63 -11.50 27.96
N SER A 200 -16.53 -10.53 27.82
CA SER A 200 -16.29 -9.28 27.10
C SER A 200 -15.24 -8.36 27.76
N THR A 201 -14.90 -8.58 29.03
CA THR A 201 -13.91 -7.78 29.77
C THR A 201 -12.47 -8.25 29.55
N ALA A 202 -12.27 -9.48 29.06
CA ALA A 202 -10.95 -10.08 28.92
C ALA A 202 -10.52 -10.25 27.47
N CYS A 203 -9.20 -10.29 27.23
CA CYS A 203 -8.65 -10.68 25.93
C CYS A 203 -8.79 -12.20 25.68
N SER A 204 -8.69 -12.60 24.41
CA SER A 204 -8.81 -13.98 23.95
C SER A 204 -7.54 -14.82 24.13
N HIS A 205 -6.58 -14.35 24.91
CA HIS A 205 -5.32 -15.06 25.12
C HIS A 205 -5.58 -16.32 25.98
N PRO A 206 -5.00 -17.49 25.61
CA PRO A 206 -5.41 -18.77 26.19
C PRO A 206 -4.96 -18.98 27.63
N VAL A 207 -3.87 -18.34 28.05
CA VAL A 207 -3.24 -18.56 29.37
C VAL A 207 -3.44 -17.35 30.29
N THR A 208 -2.80 -16.23 29.97
CA THR A 208 -2.95 -14.97 30.71
C THR A 208 -4.10 -14.15 30.15
N LYS A 209 -5.14 -13.90 30.95
CA LYS A 209 -6.25 -13.02 30.56
C LYS A 209 -5.94 -11.60 30.98
N HIS A 210 -5.79 -10.71 30.00
CA HIS A 210 -5.63 -9.28 30.24
C HIS A 210 -6.99 -8.58 30.16
N GLU A 211 -7.19 -7.56 31.00
CA GLU A 211 -8.33 -6.66 30.91
C GLU A 211 -8.29 -5.91 29.56
N PHE A 212 -9.30 -6.12 28.73
CA PHE A 212 -9.24 -5.74 27.33
C PHE A 212 -9.38 -4.23 27.14
N GLU A 213 -10.28 -3.56 27.88
CA GLU A 213 -10.57 -2.14 27.65
C GLU A 213 -9.38 -1.25 27.98
N ASP A 214 -8.70 -1.54 29.09
CA ASP A 214 -7.53 -0.78 29.56
C ASP A 214 -6.25 -1.09 28.76
N ASN A 215 -6.21 -2.22 28.06
CA ASN A 215 -5.03 -2.69 27.33
C ASN A 215 -5.36 -2.92 25.85
N LYS A 216 -6.18 -2.07 25.23
CA LYS A 216 -6.50 -2.13 23.80
C LYS A 216 -5.56 -1.22 23.01
N CYS A 217 -4.97 -1.73 21.93
CA CYS A 217 -4.27 -0.93 20.94
C CYS A 217 -5.04 -0.96 19.60
N LEU A 218 -5.07 0.18 18.91
CA LEU A 218 -5.62 0.26 17.57
C LEU A 218 -4.61 -0.35 16.59
N VAL A 219 -5.09 -1.25 15.73
CA VAL A 219 -4.24 -1.94 14.75
C VAL A 219 -4.90 -1.89 13.38
N HIS A 220 -4.10 -1.55 12.38
CA HIS A 220 -4.47 -1.77 10.98
C HIS A 220 -4.07 -3.19 10.56
N ILE A 221 -5.02 -3.93 10.01
CA ILE A 221 -4.83 -5.30 9.52
C ILE A 221 -4.98 -5.28 8.01
N LEU A 222 -3.90 -5.61 7.31
CA LEU A 222 -3.88 -5.78 5.87
C LEU A 222 -3.78 -7.28 5.54
N ARG A 223 -4.75 -7.80 4.79
CA ARG A 223 -4.83 -9.21 4.40
C ARG A 223 -4.51 -9.35 2.91
N GLU A 224 -3.26 -9.59 2.58
CA GLU A 224 -2.79 -9.84 1.20
C GLU A 224 -2.30 -11.31 1.07
N THR A 225 -1.14 -11.52 0.43
CA THR A 225 -0.41 -12.80 0.48
C THR A 225 -0.01 -13.20 1.89
N THR A 226 0.22 -12.21 2.76
CA THR A 226 0.48 -12.36 4.18
C THR A 226 -0.41 -11.41 4.96
N VAL A 227 -0.71 -11.73 6.22
CA VAL A 227 -1.44 -10.81 7.09
C VAL A 227 -0.41 -9.91 7.77
N LYS A 228 -0.47 -8.61 7.47
CA LYS A 228 0.37 -7.59 8.11
C LYS A 228 -0.44 -6.86 9.17
N TYR A 229 0.21 -6.62 10.31
CA TYR A 229 -0.37 -5.91 11.45
C TYR A 229 0.48 -4.69 11.77
N SER A 230 -0.13 -3.51 11.70
CA SER A 230 0.53 -2.24 11.99
C SER A 230 -0.16 -1.60 13.19
N LYS A 231 0.57 -1.45 14.31
CA LYS A 231 0.08 -0.70 15.48
C LYS A 231 -0.09 0.76 15.08
N ILE A 232 -1.22 1.34 15.50
CA ILE A 232 -1.55 2.75 15.28
C ILE A 232 -1.56 3.41 16.65
N ARG A 233 -0.48 4.10 16.99
CA ARG A 233 -0.34 4.80 18.26
C ARG A 233 -1.12 6.10 18.23
N SER A 234 -1.45 6.60 19.41
CA SER A 234 -2.19 7.86 19.56
C SER A 234 -1.32 9.05 19.14
N PHE A 235 -1.92 10.03 18.47
CA PHE A 235 -1.23 11.29 18.20
C PHE A 235 -1.07 12.12 19.48
N HIS A 236 0.16 12.58 19.73
CA HIS A 236 0.50 13.53 20.79
C HIS A 236 1.15 14.78 20.18
N LYS A 237 1.11 15.92 20.87
CA LYS A 237 1.67 17.19 20.36
C LYS A 237 3.18 17.14 20.05
N GLN A 238 3.89 16.17 20.61
CA GLN A 238 5.33 15.95 20.39
C GLN A 238 5.60 15.12 19.11
N CYS A 239 4.59 14.40 18.61
CA CYS A 239 4.70 13.59 17.41
C CYS A 239 5.03 14.46 16.19
N GLN A 240 5.98 13.98 15.40
CA GLN A 240 6.39 14.59 14.15
C GLN A 240 5.63 13.91 13.01
N PHE A 241 5.12 14.70 12.06
CA PHE A 241 4.49 14.18 10.85
C PHE A 241 5.54 13.65 9.85
N ASP A 242 6.31 12.65 10.26
CA ASP A 242 7.24 11.90 9.41
C ASP A 242 7.37 10.45 9.86
N ILE A 243 7.91 9.62 8.98
CA ILE A 243 8.15 8.20 9.21
C ILE A 243 9.48 8.00 9.94
N CYS A 244 9.48 7.12 10.93
CA CYS A 244 10.66 6.69 11.65
C CYS A 244 11.62 5.97 10.71
N ARG A 245 12.81 6.57 10.51
CA ARG A 245 13.86 5.99 9.66
C ARG A 245 14.37 4.64 10.20
N HIS A 246 14.32 4.44 11.51
CA HIS A 246 14.79 3.22 12.16
C HIS A 246 13.80 2.07 11.96
N GLU A 247 12.50 2.33 12.06
CA GLU A 247 11.46 1.31 11.86
C GLU A 247 11.57 0.67 10.47
N VAL A 248 11.75 1.50 9.43
CA VAL A 248 11.83 1.06 8.04
C VAL A 248 13.05 0.16 7.76
N ARG A 249 14.14 0.27 8.51
CA ARG A 249 15.39 -0.47 8.25
C ARG A 249 15.66 -1.61 9.23
N TYR A 250 15.49 -1.37 10.52
CA TYR A 250 16.02 -2.24 11.59
C TYR A 250 15.02 -2.47 12.73
N GLY A 251 13.82 -1.87 12.68
CA GLY A 251 12.90 -1.80 13.81
C GLY A 251 13.27 -0.66 14.78
N CYS A 252 12.27 0.05 15.29
CA CYS A 252 12.48 1.16 16.21
C CYS A 252 12.59 0.68 17.66
N VAL A 253 13.74 0.93 18.29
CA VAL A 253 13.98 0.60 19.70
C VAL A 253 13.17 1.42 20.69
N ARG A 254 12.61 2.56 20.25
CA ARG A 254 11.78 3.44 21.10
C ARG A 254 10.34 2.96 21.20
N GLU A 255 9.91 2.05 20.31
CA GLU A 255 8.56 1.48 20.31
C GLU A 255 7.50 2.59 20.45
N ASP A 256 6.68 2.57 21.50
CA ASP A 256 5.61 3.56 21.68
C ASP A 256 6.12 4.98 21.96
N GLU A 257 7.32 5.14 22.52
CA GLU A 257 7.96 6.43 22.82
C GLU A 257 8.57 7.12 21.57
N CYS A 258 8.46 6.51 20.39
CA CYS A 258 8.97 7.10 19.17
C CYS A 258 8.09 8.27 18.68
N PHE A 259 8.66 9.47 18.57
CA PHE A 259 7.95 10.65 18.05
C PHE A 259 7.61 10.58 16.55
N TYR A 260 8.12 9.60 15.81
CA TYR A 260 7.89 9.46 14.37
C TYR A 260 6.98 8.26 14.10
N ALA A 261 6.16 8.33 13.05
CA ALA A 261 5.26 7.24 12.68
C ALA A 261 6.04 6.01 12.18
N HIS A 262 5.62 4.82 12.59
CA HIS A 262 6.19 3.52 12.25
C HIS A 262 5.61 2.94 10.96
N SER A 263 4.52 3.53 10.44
CA SER A 263 3.99 3.18 9.12
C SER A 263 3.37 4.39 8.43
N LEU A 264 3.21 4.31 7.11
CA LEU A 264 2.47 5.33 6.35
C LEU A 264 1.02 5.48 6.82
N ILE A 265 0.40 4.39 7.25
CA ILE A 265 -0.99 4.38 7.71
C ILE A 265 -1.08 5.07 9.07
N GLU A 266 -0.16 4.78 9.98
CA GLU A 266 -0.06 5.49 11.26
C GLU A 266 0.12 7.00 11.04
N LEU A 267 1.00 7.40 10.13
CA LEU A 267 1.21 8.80 9.82
C LEU A 267 -0.07 9.49 9.32
N LYS A 268 -0.80 8.85 8.41
CA LYS A 268 -2.06 9.40 7.90
C LYS A 268 -3.14 9.48 8.99
N VAL A 269 -3.17 8.51 9.90
CA VAL A 269 -4.05 8.56 11.07
C VAL A 269 -3.67 9.75 11.96
N TRP A 270 -2.39 9.97 12.25
CA TRP A 270 -1.95 11.12 13.05
C TRP A 270 -2.33 12.46 12.42
N ILE A 271 -2.14 12.61 11.11
CA ILE A 271 -2.56 13.84 10.39
C ILE A 271 -4.08 14.03 10.55
N MET A 272 -4.86 12.97 10.29
CA MET A 272 -6.32 13.00 10.45
C MET A 272 -6.75 13.33 11.90
N GLN A 273 -6.07 12.78 12.91
CA GLN A 273 -6.31 13.07 14.32
C GLN A 273 -5.99 14.53 14.66
N SER A 274 -4.90 15.07 14.13
CA SER A 274 -4.50 16.46 14.38
C SER A 274 -5.46 17.48 13.77
N GLU A 275 -6.05 17.17 12.61
CA GLU A 275 -6.96 18.07 11.90
C GLU A 275 -8.40 17.99 12.43
N ARG A 276 -8.85 16.80 12.85
CA ARG A 276 -10.26 16.52 13.14
C ARG A 276 -10.53 16.15 14.59
N GLY A 277 -9.51 15.87 15.39
CA GLY A 277 -9.66 15.41 16.77
C GLY A 277 -10.35 14.06 16.91
N ILE A 278 -10.31 13.21 15.88
CA ILE A 278 -10.99 11.89 15.89
C ILE A 278 -10.30 10.91 16.85
N SER A 279 -11.07 10.19 17.66
CA SER A 279 -10.52 9.18 18.59
C SER A 279 -10.21 7.85 17.90
N HIS A 280 -9.42 6.99 18.54
CA HIS A 280 -9.21 5.62 18.06
C HIS A 280 -10.51 4.81 18.01
N ASP A 281 -11.41 5.02 18.96
CA ASP A 281 -12.73 4.36 18.99
C ASP A 281 -13.58 4.77 17.79
N ASP A 282 -13.61 6.06 17.45
CA ASP A 282 -14.28 6.56 16.25
C ASP A 282 -13.69 5.96 14.97
N ILE A 283 -12.36 5.82 14.90
CA ILE A 283 -11.68 5.21 13.74
C ILE A 283 -12.10 3.75 13.58
N ALA A 284 -12.05 2.97 14.65
CA ALA A 284 -12.46 1.56 14.63
C ALA A 284 -13.95 1.41 14.29
N GLN A 285 -14.81 2.30 14.80
CA GLN A 285 -16.23 2.31 14.50
C GLN A 285 -16.52 2.67 13.04
N GLN A 286 -15.90 3.72 12.51
CA GLN A 286 -16.04 4.12 11.12
C GLN A 286 -15.50 3.05 10.17
N SER A 287 -14.41 2.38 10.53
CA SER A 287 -13.90 1.25 9.75
C SER A 287 -14.91 0.10 9.69
N LYS A 288 -15.52 -0.28 10.82
CA LYS A 288 -16.59 -1.28 10.85
C LYS A 288 -17.82 -0.85 10.05
N GLN A 289 -18.24 0.41 10.17
CA GLN A 289 -19.38 0.94 9.42
C GLN A 289 -19.12 0.95 7.92
N TYR A 290 -17.93 1.36 7.49
CA TYR A 290 -17.53 1.32 6.08
C TYR A 290 -17.64 -0.09 5.50
N TRP A 291 -17.07 -1.09 6.19
CA TRP A 291 -17.14 -2.48 5.75
C TRP A 291 -18.57 -3.04 5.79
N ARG A 292 -19.37 -2.70 6.80
CA ARG A 292 -20.81 -3.07 6.86
C ARG A 292 -21.63 -2.41 5.75
N SER A 293 -21.37 -1.13 5.46
CA SER A 293 -22.02 -0.38 4.38
C SER A 293 -21.65 -0.94 3.02
N LEU A 294 -20.38 -1.27 2.80
CA LEU A 294 -19.93 -1.89 1.56
C LEU A 294 -20.58 -3.28 1.37
N GLN A 295 -20.80 -4.01 2.46
CA GLN A 295 -21.56 -5.27 2.47
C GLN A 295 -23.06 -5.05 2.21
N ALA A 296 -23.65 -3.94 2.67
CA ALA A 296 -25.08 -3.64 2.53
C ALA A 296 -25.46 -2.95 1.20
N SER A 297 -24.55 -2.20 0.58
CA SER A 297 -24.74 -1.56 -0.73
C SER A 297 -24.62 -2.53 -1.91
N MET A 298 -24.30 -3.80 -1.64
CA MET A 298 -24.50 -4.93 -2.54
C MET A 298 -25.88 -5.53 -2.21
N PRO A 299 -26.93 -5.34 -3.04
CA PRO A 299 -28.24 -5.87 -2.72
C PRO A 299 -28.19 -7.41 -2.78
N GLY A 300 -28.36 -8.06 -1.64
CA GLY A 300 -28.52 -9.52 -1.57
C GLY A 300 -27.78 -10.25 -0.45
N VAL A 301 -27.58 -9.67 0.75
CA VAL A 301 -27.14 -10.46 1.92
C VAL A 301 -27.86 -9.97 3.18
N GLN A 302 -29.10 -10.39 3.38
CA GLN A 302 -29.70 -10.41 4.71
C GLN A 302 -29.17 -11.62 5.47
N VAL A 303 -28.58 -11.36 6.63
CA VAL A 303 -28.01 -12.35 7.53
C VAL A 303 -29.14 -13.08 8.25
N LEU A 304 -29.46 -14.29 7.80
CA LEU A 304 -29.90 -15.36 8.69
C LEU A 304 -28.70 -16.31 8.87
N GLY A 305 -28.47 -16.74 10.11
CA GLY A 305 -27.22 -17.36 10.55
C GLY A 305 -26.72 -18.52 9.70
N ASN A 306 -25.39 -18.69 9.70
CA ASN A 306 -24.66 -19.85 9.19
C ASN A 306 -24.88 -20.19 7.71
N GLN A 307 -24.35 -19.33 6.82
CA GLN A 307 -23.86 -19.71 5.48
C GLN A 307 -23.11 -18.49 4.87
N ILE A 308 -21.78 -18.57 4.81
CA ILE A 308 -20.92 -17.51 4.26
C ILE A 308 -20.88 -17.71 2.74
N MET A 309 -21.12 -16.62 1.99
CA MET A 309 -21.34 -16.61 0.53
C MET A 309 -20.08 -16.19 -0.26
N PRO A 310 -19.96 -16.55 -1.56
CA PRO A 310 -18.75 -16.31 -2.38
C PRO A 310 -18.43 -14.83 -2.67
N GLY A 311 -19.33 -13.90 -2.33
CA GLY A 311 -19.16 -12.45 -2.54
C GLY A 311 -18.15 -11.75 -1.62
N LEU A 312 -17.47 -12.49 -0.72
CA LEU A 312 -16.37 -12.00 0.11
C LEU A 312 -15.00 -12.09 -0.56
N LEU A 313 -14.90 -12.83 -1.67
CA LEU A 313 -13.67 -12.88 -2.45
C LEU A 313 -13.55 -11.57 -3.24
N ASN A 314 -12.49 -10.80 -3.03
CA ASN A 314 -12.22 -9.53 -3.73
C ASN A 314 -11.78 -9.80 -5.20
N MET A 315 -12.58 -10.58 -5.93
CA MET A 315 -12.29 -11.08 -7.26
C MET A 315 -13.57 -11.37 -8.05
N GLU A 316 -13.49 -11.24 -9.36
CA GLU A 316 -14.52 -11.66 -10.30
C GLU A 316 -14.35 -13.16 -10.62
N ILE A 317 -15.43 -13.94 -10.57
CA ILE A 317 -15.39 -15.39 -10.84
C ILE A 317 -16.27 -15.71 -12.04
N LYS A 318 -15.74 -16.53 -12.96
CA LYS A 318 -16.45 -17.01 -14.15
C LYS A 318 -16.28 -18.51 -14.35
N PHE A 319 -17.33 -19.12 -14.85
CA PHE A 319 -17.31 -20.51 -15.31
C PHE A 319 -17.29 -20.56 -16.84
N VAL A 320 -16.31 -21.29 -17.37
CA VAL A 320 -16.03 -21.36 -18.82
C VAL A 320 -15.91 -22.81 -19.28
N CYS A 321 -16.07 -23.03 -20.58
CA CYS A 321 -15.88 -24.35 -21.18
C CYS A 321 -14.40 -24.75 -21.10
N ALA A 322 -14.10 -25.83 -20.37
CA ALA A 322 -12.75 -26.38 -20.24
C ALA A 322 -12.14 -26.80 -21.58
N GLN A 323 -12.97 -27.28 -22.52
CA GLN A 323 -12.50 -27.68 -23.86
C GLN A 323 -12.11 -26.47 -24.72
N CYS A 324 -12.91 -25.40 -24.71
CA CYS A 324 -12.54 -24.14 -25.34
C CYS A 324 -11.29 -23.53 -24.68
N LEU A 325 -11.19 -23.60 -23.34
CA LEU A 325 -10.07 -23.05 -22.59
C LEU A 325 -8.74 -23.74 -22.93
N ARG A 326 -8.74 -25.06 -23.14
CA ARG A 326 -7.56 -25.81 -23.65
C ARG A 326 -7.10 -25.32 -25.03
N ASN A 327 -8.04 -24.86 -25.85
CA ASN A 327 -7.78 -24.27 -27.16
C ASN A 327 -7.52 -22.75 -27.09
N GLY A 328 -7.34 -22.19 -25.89
CA GLY A 328 -7.06 -20.76 -25.68
C GLY A 328 -8.28 -19.84 -25.73
N GLN A 329 -9.50 -20.39 -25.80
CA GLN A 329 -10.74 -19.62 -25.90
C GLN A 329 -11.48 -19.57 -24.55
N VAL A 330 -11.98 -18.40 -24.18
CA VAL A 330 -12.72 -18.17 -22.93
C VAL A 330 -14.21 -18.05 -23.27
N ILE A 331 -14.93 -19.16 -23.18
CA ILE A 331 -16.32 -19.28 -23.64
C ILE A 331 -17.23 -19.66 -22.48
N GLU A 332 -18.23 -18.83 -22.24
CA GLU A 332 -19.27 -18.99 -21.21
C GLU A 332 -20.42 -19.89 -21.70
N PRO A 333 -21.28 -20.42 -20.80
CA PRO A 333 -22.43 -21.22 -21.21
C PRO A 333 -23.45 -20.42 -22.02
N ASP A 334 -24.28 -21.12 -22.78
CA ASP A 334 -25.48 -20.55 -23.39
C ASP A 334 -26.53 -20.16 -22.31
N ARG A 335 -27.57 -19.42 -22.72
CA ARG A 335 -28.62 -18.96 -21.79
C ARG A 335 -29.30 -20.11 -21.03
N ASN A 336 -29.40 -21.28 -21.66
CA ASN A 336 -30.05 -22.46 -21.10
C ASN A 336 -29.07 -23.39 -20.36
N ARG A 337 -27.78 -23.04 -20.32
CA ARG A 337 -26.66 -23.79 -19.70
C ARG A 337 -26.60 -25.26 -20.11
N LYS A 338 -27.06 -25.56 -21.33
CA LYS A 338 -26.99 -26.90 -21.95
C LYS A 338 -25.72 -27.07 -22.77
N TYR A 339 -25.25 -25.99 -23.39
CA TYR A 339 -24.08 -25.97 -24.25
C TYR A 339 -23.20 -24.76 -23.95
N CYS A 340 -21.93 -24.77 -24.39
CA CYS A 340 -21.13 -23.55 -24.40
C CYS A 340 -21.54 -22.64 -25.59
N SER A 341 -21.37 -21.32 -25.45
CA SER A 341 -21.70 -20.33 -26.49
C SER A 341 -20.76 -20.34 -27.73
N ALA A 342 -19.80 -21.26 -27.81
CA ALA A 342 -18.94 -21.41 -28.97
C ALA A 342 -19.71 -21.98 -30.18
N LYS A 343 -19.21 -21.72 -31.38
CA LYS A 343 -19.75 -22.27 -32.64
C LYS A 343 -19.87 -23.81 -32.63
N ALA A 344 -18.97 -24.50 -31.91
CA ALA A 344 -18.96 -25.95 -31.79
C ALA A 344 -19.95 -26.52 -30.73
N GLN A 345 -20.63 -25.67 -29.96
CA GLN A 345 -21.68 -26.04 -29.00
C GLN A 345 -21.36 -27.28 -28.12
N HIS A 346 -20.22 -27.26 -27.42
CA HIS A 346 -19.86 -28.35 -26.52
C HIS A 346 -20.88 -28.48 -25.37
N SER A 347 -21.28 -29.72 -25.04
CA SER A 347 -22.18 -30.02 -23.92
C SER A 347 -21.63 -29.48 -22.59
N TRP A 348 -22.50 -28.85 -21.79
CA TRP A 348 -22.14 -28.19 -20.52
C TRP A 348 -22.19 -29.14 -19.32
N THR A 349 -21.32 -30.16 -19.30
CA THR A 349 -21.24 -31.16 -18.23
C THR A 349 -20.21 -30.78 -17.15
N LYS A 350 -20.27 -31.43 -15.97
CA LYS A 350 -19.37 -31.18 -14.82
C LYS A 350 -17.88 -31.23 -15.21
N GLU A 351 -17.49 -32.17 -16.05
CA GLU A 351 -16.09 -32.40 -16.48
C GLU A 351 -15.61 -31.37 -17.51
N ARG A 352 -16.55 -30.63 -18.11
CA ARG A 352 -16.28 -29.63 -19.15
C ARG A 352 -16.40 -28.20 -18.64
N ARG A 353 -16.56 -28.01 -17.33
CA ARG A 353 -16.57 -26.70 -16.68
C ARG A 353 -15.19 -26.42 -16.08
N ALA A 354 -14.69 -25.21 -16.31
CA ALA A 354 -13.48 -24.70 -15.68
C ALA A 354 -13.80 -23.38 -14.99
N MET A 355 -13.26 -23.20 -13.79
CA MET A 355 -13.40 -21.97 -13.03
C MET A 355 -12.22 -21.04 -13.32
N ARG A 356 -12.52 -19.77 -13.54
CA ARG A 356 -11.52 -18.69 -13.61
C ARG A 356 -11.87 -17.62 -12.61
N ALA A 357 -10.85 -17.07 -11.97
CA ALA A 357 -10.99 -15.94 -11.07
C ALA A 357 -10.03 -14.82 -11.45
N MET A 358 -10.46 -13.58 -11.27
CA MET A 358 -9.67 -12.38 -11.46
C MET A 358 -9.73 -11.51 -10.21
N SER A 359 -8.62 -11.38 -9.49
CA SER A 359 -8.54 -10.38 -8.42
C SER A 359 -8.61 -8.95 -8.98
N PHE A 360 -9.28 -8.05 -8.28
CA PHE A 360 -9.34 -6.64 -8.68
C PHE A 360 -7.97 -5.95 -8.67
N GLU A 361 -7.05 -6.46 -7.86
CA GLU A 361 -5.66 -5.98 -7.75
C GLU A 361 -4.82 -6.33 -8.97
N ARG A 362 -4.87 -7.59 -9.44
CA ARG A 362 -4.00 -8.07 -10.53
C ARG A 362 -4.62 -7.92 -11.90
N LYS A 363 -5.95 -7.77 -11.98
CA LYS A 363 -6.73 -7.66 -13.23
C LYS A 363 -6.35 -8.72 -14.28
N LYS A 364 -5.95 -9.90 -13.82
CA LYS A 364 -5.50 -11.03 -14.64
C LYS A 364 -6.33 -12.26 -14.32
N TRP A 365 -6.94 -12.84 -15.34
CA TRP A 365 -7.69 -14.08 -15.20
C TRP A 365 -6.77 -15.28 -14.93
N MET A 366 -6.95 -15.90 -13.77
CA MET A 366 -6.25 -17.10 -13.35
C MET A 366 -7.19 -18.31 -13.42
N ASN A 367 -6.63 -19.46 -13.81
CA ASN A 367 -7.39 -20.73 -13.79
C ASN A 367 -7.35 -21.30 -12.37
N ILE A 368 -8.52 -21.69 -11.87
CA ILE A 368 -8.68 -22.24 -10.52
C ILE A 368 -8.90 -23.74 -10.66
N ARG A 369 -7.98 -24.53 -10.10
CA ARG A 369 -8.07 -25.99 -10.14
C ARG A 369 -9.02 -26.50 -9.05
N PRO A 370 -9.51 -27.74 -9.18
CA PRO A 370 -10.23 -28.40 -8.09
C PRO A 370 -9.40 -28.45 -6.81
N LEU A 371 -10.10 -28.46 -5.66
CA LEU A 371 -9.48 -28.70 -4.36
C LEU A 371 -8.65 -30.00 -4.40
N PRO A 372 -7.43 -30.02 -3.84
CA PRO A 372 -6.64 -31.24 -3.76
C PRO A 372 -7.33 -32.31 -2.91
N THR A 373 -7.49 -33.52 -3.45
CA THR A 373 -8.14 -34.68 -2.80
C THR A 373 -7.24 -35.38 -1.76
N LYS A 374 -6.72 -34.64 -0.78
CA LYS A 374 -5.94 -35.23 0.34
C LYS A 374 -6.88 -35.68 1.47
N LYS A 375 -6.59 -36.84 2.09
CA LYS A 375 -7.31 -37.39 3.25
C LYS A 375 -7.36 -36.42 4.46
N GLN A 376 -6.38 -35.53 4.58
CA GLN A 376 -6.38 -34.44 5.55
C GLN A 376 -6.12 -33.12 4.83
N MET A 377 -7.05 -32.17 5.02
CA MET A 377 -7.01 -30.84 4.41
C MET A 377 -6.06 -29.95 5.23
N PRO A 378 -5.10 -29.23 4.60
CA PRO A 378 -4.11 -28.47 5.32
C PRO A 378 -4.74 -27.30 6.11
N LEU A 379 -4.10 -26.87 7.20
CA LEU A 379 -4.54 -25.72 8.01
C LEU A 379 -4.60 -24.43 7.18
N GLN A 380 -3.68 -24.27 6.24
CA GLN A 380 -3.59 -23.15 5.30
C GLN A 380 -3.15 -23.67 3.92
N PHE A 381 -3.63 -23.03 2.86
CA PHE A 381 -3.09 -23.25 1.52
C PHE A 381 -1.94 -22.27 1.28
N ASP A 382 -0.79 -22.81 0.88
CA ASP A 382 0.38 -22.01 0.50
C ASP A 382 0.59 -22.00 -1.02
N LEU A 383 1.31 -20.99 -1.50
CA LEU A 383 1.70 -20.90 -2.90
C LEU A 383 2.75 -21.97 -3.23
N CYS A 384 2.65 -22.53 -4.43
CA CYS A 384 3.60 -23.50 -4.95
C CYS A 384 4.97 -22.83 -5.12
N ASN A 385 6.01 -23.38 -4.49
CA ASN A 385 7.37 -22.85 -4.55
C ASN A 385 7.91 -22.74 -5.99
N HIS A 386 7.54 -23.67 -6.88
CA HIS A 386 7.94 -23.57 -8.29
C HIS A 386 7.32 -22.33 -8.96
N ILE A 387 6.03 -22.08 -8.74
CA ILE A 387 5.32 -20.93 -9.30
C ILE A 387 5.80 -19.63 -8.66
N ALA A 388 6.04 -19.62 -7.35
CA ALA A 388 6.60 -18.48 -6.62
C ALA A 388 7.96 -18.06 -7.20
N ASN A 389 8.79 -19.05 -7.56
CA ASN A 389 10.09 -18.85 -8.22
C ASN A 389 10.00 -18.68 -9.75
N ARG A 390 8.81 -18.40 -10.31
CA ARG A 390 8.55 -18.19 -11.74
C ARG A 390 8.95 -19.38 -12.64
N LYS A 391 9.00 -20.59 -12.09
CA LYS A 391 9.21 -21.85 -12.83
C LYS A 391 7.88 -22.53 -13.12
N LYS A 392 7.82 -23.38 -14.14
CA LYS A 392 6.65 -24.25 -14.37
C LYS A 392 6.54 -25.25 -13.21
N CYS A 393 5.32 -25.46 -12.71
CA CYS A 393 5.10 -26.49 -11.70
C CYS A 393 5.34 -27.87 -12.29
N GLN A 394 6.20 -28.66 -11.65
CA GLN A 394 6.53 -30.03 -12.07
C GLN A 394 5.44 -31.05 -11.69
N TYR A 395 4.53 -30.68 -10.78
CA TYR A 395 3.42 -31.54 -10.31
C TYR A 395 2.11 -31.19 -11.04
N VAL A 396 2.07 -31.37 -12.36
CA VAL A 396 0.89 -31.07 -13.17
C VAL A 396 -0.29 -31.95 -12.72
N GLY A 397 -1.42 -31.33 -12.37
CA GLY A 397 -2.63 -32.03 -11.92
C GLY A 397 -2.63 -32.47 -10.45
N ASN A 398 -1.45 -32.73 -9.86
CA ASN A 398 -1.32 -33.29 -8.51
C ASN A 398 -0.71 -32.33 -7.47
N CYS A 399 -0.43 -31.08 -7.85
CA CYS A 399 0.12 -30.10 -6.90
C CYS A 399 -0.91 -29.71 -5.84
N SER A 400 -0.62 -29.99 -4.57
CA SER A 400 -1.45 -29.56 -3.43
C SER A 400 -1.22 -28.12 -2.97
N PHE A 401 -0.36 -27.38 -3.67
CA PHE A 401 -0.09 -25.97 -3.40
C PHE A 401 -0.75 -25.10 -4.47
N ALA A 402 -1.15 -23.88 -4.09
CA ALA A 402 -1.83 -22.96 -4.98
C ALA A 402 -0.86 -22.37 -6.03
N HIS A 403 -1.29 -22.30 -7.28
CA HIS A 403 -0.58 -21.75 -8.43
C HIS A 403 -0.90 -20.28 -8.67
N SER A 404 -1.76 -19.68 -7.84
CA SER A 404 -2.04 -18.25 -7.84
C SER A 404 -2.61 -17.80 -6.49
N PRO A 405 -2.47 -16.51 -6.13
CA PRO A 405 -3.17 -15.94 -4.99
C PRO A 405 -4.69 -16.17 -5.05
N GLU A 406 -5.26 -16.02 -6.25
CA GLU A 406 -6.69 -16.26 -6.50
C GLU A 406 -7.07 -17.72 -6.20
N GLU A 407 -6.27 -18.70 -6.65
CA GLU A 407 -6.52 -20.11 -6.37
C GLU A 407 -6.42 -20.43 -4.88
N ARG A 408 -5.45 -19.82 -4.18
CA ARG A 408 -5.28 -19.97 -2.74
C ARG A 408 -6.51 -19.46 -1.98
N GLU A 409 -7.01 -18.29 -2.35
CA GLU A 409 -8.17 -17.67 -1.72
C GLU A 409 -9.46 -18.44 -1.99
N VAL A 410 -9.69 -18.88 -3.24
CA VAL A 410 -10.85 -19.72 -3.58
C VAL A 410 -10.79 -21.05 -2.81
N TRP A 411 -9.64 -21.71 -2.76
CA TRP A 411 -9.49 -22.97 -2.00
C TRP A 411 -9.71 -22.78 -0.50
N THR A 412 -9.17 -21.69 0.07
CA THR A 412 -9.36 -21.36 1.49
C THR A 412 -10.84 -21.10 1.77
N TYR A 413 -11.51 -20.35 0.91
CA TYR A 413 -12.94 -20.12 1.01
C TYR A 413 -13.74 -21.42 0.91
N MET A 414 -13.44 -22.28 -0.06
CA MET A 414 -14.14 -23.57 -0.22
C MET A 414 -13.96 -24.44 1.02
N LYS A 415 -12.74 -24.51 1.54
CA LYS A 415 -12.41 -25.21 2.80
C LYS A 415 -13.24 -24.69 3.98
N ASP A 416 -13.20 -23.38 4.23
CA ASP A 416 -13.82 -22.76 5.40
C ASP A 416 -15.35 -22.89 5.36
N ASN A 417 -15.92 -23.01 4.15
CA ASN A 417 -17.35 -23.20 3.91
C ASN A 417 -17.76 -24.66 3.72
N LYS A 418 -16.85 -25.63 3.92
CA LYS A 418 -17.11 -27.07 3.71
C LYS A 418 -17.63 -27.38 2.30
N ILE A 419 -17.18 -26.62 1.30
CA ILE A 419 -17.45 -26.86 -0.11
C ILE A 419 -16.41 -27.86 -0.61
N HIS A 420 -16.85 -29.06 -0.97
CA HIS A 420 -15.95 -30.17 -1.23
C HIS A 420 -15.47 -30.24 -2.68
N ASP A 421 -16.22 -29.67 -3.62
CA ASP A 421 -15.84 -29.65 -5.02
C ASP A 421 -16.29 -28.37 -5.75
N ILE A 422 -15.76 -28.21 -6.96
CA ILE A 422 -16.08 -27.06 -7.83
C ILE A 422 -17.57 -27.06 -8.24
N GLU A 423 -18.23 -28.20 -8.23
CA GLU A 423 -19.64 -28.31 -8.62
C GLU A 423 -20.55 -27.70 -7.55
N GLN A 424 -20.33 -28.01 -6.28
CA GLN A 424 -21.00 -27.35 -5.17
C GLN A 424 -20.76 -25.84 -5.19
N PHE A 425 -19.53 -25.42 -5.51
CA PHE A 425 -19.22 -24.00 -5.67
C PHE A 425 -19.98 -23.38 -6.86
N TYR A 426 -20.10 -24.09 -7.98
CA TYR A 426 -20.85 -23.65 -9.14
C TYR A 426 -22.34 -23.47 -8.83
N GLU A 427 -22.96 -24.42 -8.15
CA GLU A 427 -24.36 -24.33 -7.74
C GLU A 427 -24.61 -23.17 -6.76
N LEU A 428 -23.65 -22.88 -5.88
CA LEU A 428 -23.68 -21.69 -5.03
C LEU A 428 -23.50 -20.40 -5.83
N TRP A 429 -22.66 -20.41 -6.87
CA TRP A 429 -22.47 -19.29 -7.78
C TRP A 429 -23.73 -19.00 -8.60
N LEU A 430 -24.48 -20.04 -9.01
CA LEU A 430 -25.70 -19.93 -9.81
C LEU A 430 -26.92 -19.36 -9.07
N LYS A 431 -26.91 -19.40 -7.74
CA LYS A 431 -28.02 -18.93 -6.89
C LYS A 431 -27.95 -17.42 -6.61
N ASN A 432 -26.91 -16.74 -7.09
CA ASN A 432 -26.76 -15.29 -7.14
C ASN A 432 -26.80 -14.81 -8.60
#